data_AF-A0A9P9YC18-F1
#
_entry.id   AF-A0A9P9YC18-F1
#
_cell.length_a   1.000
_cell.length_b   1.000
_cell.length_c   1.000
_cell.angle_alpha   90.00
_cell.angle_beta   90.00
_cell.angle_gamma   90.00
#
_symmetry.space_group_name_H-M   'P 1'
#
loop_
_entity.id
_entity.type
_entity.pdbx_description
1 polymer ?
#
loop_
_entity_poly.entity_id
_entity_poly.type
_entity_poly.pdbx_seq_one_letter_code
_entity_poly.pdbx_strand_id
1 'polypeptide(L)'
;MMIYVLTVLLLPIRVVGCVLSLISAWMFACIGLYGMTLDDLKEKPLTGWRKHMQCMTARGMRMVYTFGSFHYVSMKGRAATPKEAPILVVAPHSSYVDSILVVASGPPSIVAKRETADIPLLGRIINYAQPIYVQREDPNSRQNTIKDIVDRARSTDDWPQVVIFAEGTCTNRTALIKFKPGAFYPGVPVQPVLLKYPNKYDTFTWTWDGPGVLRLLWLTMTQFYNRCEIEYLPVYTPSVDEIADANLYANNVREVMAKALGVPTSDYSFEDVIVMSRARDMKIPFPGDIVEIERTIEKLGLIESHRDAELAKEFLRLANTDRLDIITFAELLQRRMGTVSLKSFLLCSLFCKLKNSELLTFLRALIHLYSESSQRIDRESFVRLMRHAGGKLNEQKAQALFYALDTDNLGYVSFDTFVEHTEKQKSSYKFLYHKSEHIRRPKAVTTPANN
;
A
#
# COMPACT_ATOMS: atom_id res chain seq x y z
N MET A 1 -0.08 25.22 21.14
CA MET A 1 -0.99 25.54 22.27
C MET A 1 -2.37 24.91 22.11
N MET A 2 -3.11 25.19 21.02
CA MET A 2 -4.49 24.70 20.84
C MET A 2 -4.65 23.17 20.84
N ILE A 3 -3.74 22.43 20.19
CA ILE A 3 -3.83 20.96 20.13
C ILE A 3 -3.72 20.29 21.51
N TYR A 4 -2.88 20.83 22.40
CA TYR A 4 -2.72 20.30 23.76
C TYR A 4 -4.01 20.50 24.58
N VAL A 5 -4.66 21.66 24.43
CA VAL A 5 -5.95 21.93 25.09
C VAL A 5 -7.03 20.97 24.59
N LEU A 6 -7.13 20.77 23.27
CA LEU A 6 -8.12 19.85 22.68
C LEU A 6 -7.81 18.38 23.01
N THR A 7 -6.55 18.03 23.21
CA THR A 7 -6.14 16.70 23.68
C THR A 7 -6.66 16.42 25.09
N VAL A 8 -6.65 17.41 26.00
CA VAL A 8 -7.12 17.22 27.38
C VAL A 8 -8.65 17.29 27.47
N LEU A 9 -9.28 18.23 26.76
CA LEU A 9 -10.71 18.51 26.93
C LEU A 9 -11.61 17.73 25.96
N LEU A 10 -11.26 17.67 24.67
CA LEU A 10 -12.15 17.16 23.61
C LEU A 10 -11.90 15.68 23.33
N LEU A 11 -10.64 15.26 23.31
CA LEU A 11 -10.26 13.89 22.98
C LEU A 11 -10.92 12.84 23.88
N PRO A 12 -10.94 12.97 25.23
CA PRO A 12 -11.55 11.93 26.09
C PRO A 12 -13.04 11.76 25.82
N ILE A 13 -13.76 12.88 25.63
CA ILE A 13 -15.21 12.88 25.33
C ILE A 13 -15.47 12.14 24.02
N ARG A 14 -14.68 12.43 22.98
CA ARG A 14 -14.80 11.77 21.68
C ARG A 14 -14.46 10.30 21.71
N VAL A 15 -13.40 9.92 22.44
CA VAL A 15 -13.03 8.51 22.63
C VAL A 15 -14.18 7.74 23.28
N VAL A 16 -14.76 8.28 24.35
CA VAL A 16 -15.93 7.66 25.01
C VAL A 16 -17.09 7.53 24.04
N GLY A 17 -17.45 8.60 23.31
CA GLY A 17 -18.52 8.56 22.31
C GLY A 17 -18.27 7.54 21.19
N CYS A 18 -17.04 7.44 20.70
CA CYS A 18 -16.65 6.44 19.69
C CYS A 18 -16.74 5.01 20.23
N VAL A 19 -16.24 4.77 21.45
CA VAL A 19 -16.26 3.44 22.08
C VAL A 19 -17.70 2.98 22.34
N LEU A 20 -18.55 3.84 22.91
CA LEU A 20 -19.97 3.52 23.13
C LEU A 20 -20.70 3.23 21.81
N SER A 21 -20.42 4.02 20.77
CA SER A 21 -21.01 3.81 19.44
C SER A 21 -20.53 2.50 18.80
N LEU A 22 -19.25 2.16 18.96
CA LEU A 22 -18.67 0.92 18.44
C LEU A 22 -19.24 -0.31 19.16
N ILE A 23 -19.39 -0.26 20.49
CA ILE A 23 -20.02 -1.32 21.28
C ILE A 23 -21.48 -1.50 20.85
N SER A 24 -22.22 -0.40 20.65
CA SER A 24 -23.59 -0.46 20.14
C SER A 24 -23.68 -1.10 18.76
N ALA A 25 -22.83 -0.69 17.81
CA ALA A 25 -22.77 -1.29 16.48
C ALA A 25 -22.44 -2.79 16.54
N TRP A 26 -21.50 -3.17 17.42
CA TRP A 26 -21.11 -4.55 17.67
C TRP A 26 -22.25 -5.38 18.23
N MET A 27 -23.01 -4.86 19.20
CA MET A 27 -24.19 -5.55 19.76
C MET A 27 -25.24 -5.84 18.68
N PHE A 28 -25.58 -4.85 17.84
CA PHE A 28 -26.52 -5.06 16.73
C PHE A 28 -25.99 -6.08 15.71
N ALA A 29 -24.68 -6.07 15.44
CA ALA A 29 -24.07 -7.06 14.55
C ALA A 29 -24.14 -8.47 15.15
N CYS A 30 -23.90 -8.63 16.46
CA CYS A 30 -24.03 -9.92 17.14
C CYS A 30 -25.46 -10.46 17.11
N ILE A 31 -26.46 -9.60 17.34
CA ILE A 31 -27.88 -9.97 17.24
C ILE A 31 -28.22 -10.38 15.81
N GLY A 32 -27.81 -9.58 14.82
CA GLY A 32 -28.07 -9.83 13.41
C GLY A 32 -27.43 -11.10 12.85
N LEU A 33 -26.23 -11.43 13.35
CA LEU A 33 -25.47 -12.63 13.00
C LEU A 33 -25.85 -13.87 13.82
N TYR A 34 -26.83 -13.76 14.73
CA TYR A 34 -27.23 -14.89 15.55
C TYR A 34 -27.71 -16.05 14.68
N GLY A 35 -27.09 -17.22 14.88
CA GLY A 35 -27.37 -18.45 14.13
C GLY A 35 -26.86 -18.46 12.69
N MET A 36 -25.98 -17.54 12.29
CA MET A 36 -25.38 -17.53 10.94
C MET A 36 -23.92 -17.97 10.96
N THR A 37 -23.53 -18.76 9.96
CA THR A 37 -22.13 -19.06 9.65
C THR A 37 -21.53 -18.03 8.69
N LEU A 38 -20.21 -18.05 8.53
CA LEU A 38 -19.54 -17.20 7.54
C LEU A 38 -19.87 -17.62 6.10
N ASP A 39 -20.20 -18.88 5.87
CA ASP A 39 -20.52 -19.37 4.53
C ASP A 39 -21.95 -18.96 4.13
N ASP A 40 -22.90 -18.96 5.07
CA ASP A 40 -24.25 -18.40 4.85
C ASP A 40 -24.20 -16.94 4.38
N LEU A 41 -23.29 -16.14 4.97
CA LEU A 41 -23.09 -14.73 4.63
C LEU A 41 -22.46 -14.53 3.25
N LYS A 42 -21.77 -15.52 2.70
CA LYS A 42 -21.18 -15.46 1.36
C LYS A 42 -22.16 -15.93 0.28
N GLU A 43 -23.01 -16.90 0.61
CA GLU A 43 -23.90 -17.53 -0.36
C GLU A 43 -25.10 -16.66 -0.73
N LYS A 44 -25.71 -15.94 0.22
CA LYS A 44 -26.96 -15.20 -0.02
C LYS A 44 -26.99 -13.83 0.64
N PRO A 45 -27.67 -12.83 0.05
CA PRO A 45 -27.83 -11.53 0.68
C PRO A 45 -28.71 -11.60 1.93
N LEU A 46 -28.44 -10.73 2.90
CA LEU A 46 -29.24 -10.61 4.11
C LEU A 46 -30.65 -10.07 3.80
N THR A 47 -31.67 -10.72 4.34
CA THR A 47 -33.08 -10.35 4.14
C THR A 47 -33.84 -10.20 5.47
N GLY A 48 -35.04 -9.61 5.40
CA GLY A 48 -35.96 -9.48 6.54
C GLY A 48 -35.38 -8.69 7.72
N TRP A 49 -35.61 -9.18 8.94
CA TRP A 49 -35.18 -8.50 10.17
C TRP A 49 -33.66 -8.36 10.30
N ARG A 50 -32.88 -9.24 9.63
CA ARG A 50 -31.42 -9.13 9.59
C ARG A 50 -30.98 -7.93 8.75
N LYS A 51 -31.68 -7.58 7.68
CA LYS A 51 -31.39 -6.34 6.93
C LYS A 51 -31.64 -5.11 7.81
N HIS A 52 -32.70 -5.14 8.64
CA HIS A 52 -32.98 -4.06 9.59
C HIS A 52 -31.89 -3.92 10.67
N MET A 53 -31.42 -5.02 11.26
CA MET A 53 -30.29 -5.01 12.20
C MET A 53 -28.99 -4.52 11.55
N GLN A 54 -28.74 -4.85 10.28
CA GLN A 54 -27.59 -4.34 9.52
C GLN A 54 -27.65 -2.81 9.37
N CYS A 55 -28.85 -2.24 9.10
CA CYS A 55 -29.03 -0.79 9.10
C CYS A 55 -28.79 -0.17 10.48
N MET A 56 -29.16 -0.85 11.57
CA MET A 56 -28.87 -0.39 12.94
C MET A 56 -27.37 -0.40 13.25
N THR A 57 -26.66 -1.46 12.84
CA THR A 57 -25.19 -1.51 12.91
C THR A 57 -24.55 -0.36 12.12
N ALA A 58 -25.02 -0.10 10.90
CA ALA A 58 -24.52 1.01 10.07
C ALA A 58 -24.74 2.38 10.73
N ARG A 59 -25.88 2.60 11.38
CA ARG A 59 -26.16 3.81 12.17
C ARG A 59 -25.20 3.93 13.36
N GLY A 60 -24.94 2.85 14.09
CA GLY A 60 -23.94 2.83 15.17
C GLY A 60 -22.54 3.19 14.65
N MET A 61 -22.14 2.63 13.50
CA MET A 61 -20.88 2.99 12.86
C MET A 61 -20.85 4.44 12.37
N ARG A 62 -21.96 4.97 11.84
CA ARG A 62 -22.06 6.40 11.48
C ARG A 62 -21.85 7.29 12.72
N MET A 63 -22.34 6.89 13.89
CA MET A 63 -22.10 7.61 15.14
C MET A 63 -20.62 7.60 15.55
N VAL A 64 -19.88 6.53 15.30
CA VAL A 64 -18.40 6.51 15.50
C VAL A 64 -17.75 7.65 14.73
N TYR A 65 -18.11 7.85 13.45
CA TYR A 65 -17.57 8.96 12.66
C TYR A 65 -18.01 10.32 13.16
N THR A 66 -19.28 10.46 13.56
CA THR A 66 -19.80 11.70 14.14
C THR A 66 -19.03 12.08 15.39
N PHE A 67 -18.87 11.18 16.36
CA PHE A 67 -18.06 11.45 17.55
C PHE A 67 -16.57 11.59 17.22
N GLY A 68 -16.09 10.91 16.19
CA GLY A 68 -14.70 10.94 15.72
C GLY A 68 -14.27 12.21 15.00
N SER A 69 -15.16 13.22 14.85
CA SER A 69 -14.99 14.56 14.24
C SER A 69 -15.68 14.81 12.89
N PHE A 70 -16.24 13.77 12.25
CA PHE A 70 -16.90 13.88 10.93
C PHE A 70 -18.40 14.16 11.05
N HIS A 71 -18.72 15.28 11.68
CA HIS A 71 -20.09 15.75 11.93
C HIS A 71 -20.84 16.06 10.62
N TYR A 72 -20.13 16.62 9.64
CA TYR A 72 -20.72 17.11 8.39
C TYR A 72 -20.24 16.25 7.21
N VAL A 73 -21.15 15.42 6.71
CA VAL A 73 -20.96 14.67 5.47
C VAL A 73 -21.96 15.20 4.45
N SER A 74 -21.47 15.84 3.40
CA SER A 74 -22.31 16.32 2.30
C SER A 74 -22.39 15.25 1.22
N MET A 75 -23.59 15.02 0.68
CA MET A 75 -23.80 14.12 -0.45
C MET A 75 -24.22 14.95 -1.66
N LYS A 76 -23.54 14.74 -2.79
CA LYS A 76 -23.80 15.41 -4.07
C LYS A 76 -24.06 14.36 -5.15
N GLY A 77 -24.92 14.69 -6.11
CA GLY A 77 -25.32 13.76 -7.17
C GLY A 77 -26.31 12.70 -6.67
N ARG A 78 -26.74 11.82 -7.60
CA ARG A 78 -27.71 10.76 -7.34
C ARG A 78 -26.98 9.44 -7.10
N ALA A 79 -27.18 8.84 -5.92
CA ALA A 79 -26.76 7.46 -5.70
C ALA A 79 -27.57 6.50 -6.59
N ALA A 80 -26.87 5.66 -7.35
CA ALA A 80 -27.47 4.62 -8.17
C ALA A 80 -27.94 3.47 -7.29
N THR A 81 -29.03 2.82 -7.69
CA THR A 81 -29.48 1.57 -7.05
C THR A 81 -28.54 0.41 -7.39
N PRO A 82 -28.53 -0.68 -6.62
CA PRO A 82 -27.75 -1.88 -6.95
C PRO A 82 -28.02 -2.44 -8.35
N LYS A 83 -29.23 -2.26 -8.88
CA LYS A 83 -29.60 -2.70 -10.24
C LYS A 83 -29.05 -1.80 -11.34
N GLU A 84 -28.91 -0.51 -11.08
CA GLU A 84 -28.37 0.45 -12.05
C GLU A 84 -26.84 0.36 -12.13
N ALA A 85 -26.18 0.17 -10.99
CA ALA A 85 -24.74 -0.01 -10.90
C ALA A 85 -24.42 -0.93 -9.71
N PRO A 86 -24.15 -2.22 -9.90
CA PRO A 86 -23.86 -3.14 -8.80
C PRO A 86 -22.52 -2.84 -8.09
N ILE A 87 -21.65 -2.02 -8.71
CA ILE A 87 -20.33 -1.68 -8.18
C ILE A 87 -20.18 -0.17 -8.05
N LEU A 88 -19.74 0.28 -6.88
CA LEU A 88 -19.32 1.65 -6.61
C LEU A 88 -17.79 1.71 -6.67
N VAL A 89 -17.24 2.45 -7.64
CA VAL A 89 -15.80 2.70 -7.76
C VAL A 89 -15.46 3.99 -7.05
N VAL A 90 -14.67 3.93 -5.98
CA VAL A 90 -14.43 5.07 -5.10
C VAL A 90 -13.00 5.58 -5.22
N ALA A 91 -12.84 6.89 -5.40
CA ALA A 91 -11.53 7.54 -5.44
C ALA A 91 -11.60 9.01 -4.98
N PRO A 92 -10.48 9.59 -4.52
CA PRO A 92 -9.24 8.90 -4.18
C PRO A 92 -9.41 8.05 -2.92
N HIS A 93 -8.65 6.97 -2.81
CA HIS A 93 -8.46 6.25 -1.56
C HIS A 93 -7.30 6.90 -0.82
N SER A 94 -7.54 7.49 0.34
CA SER A 94 -6.55 8.30 1.05
C SER A 94 -6.38 7.94 2.51
N SER A 95 -7.35 7.25 3.13
CA SER A 95 -7.27 6.94 4.56
C SER A 95 -8.23 5.86 5.02
N TYR A 96 -8.06 5.45 6.29
CA TYR A 96 -9.03 4.62 7.01
C TYR A 96 -10.43 5.28 7.12
N VAL A 97 -10.50 6.61 7.05
CA VAL A 97 -11.75 7.38 7.11
C VAL A 97 -12.63 7.14 5.89
N ASP A 98 -12.07 6.72 4.75
CA ASP A 98 -12.85 6.59 3.51
C ASP A 98 -14.01 5.59 3.63
N SER A 99 -13.93 4.66 4.59
CA SER A 99 -15.06 3.79 4.95
C SER A 99 -16.26 4.53 5.56
N ILE A 100 -16.19 5.86 5.76
CA ILE A 100 -17.34 6.72 6.04
C ILE A 100 -18.40 6.64 4.93
N LEU A 101 -17.99 6.42 3.67
CA LEU A 101 -18.92 6.20 2.55
C LEU A 101 -19.86 5.01 2.81
N VAL A 102 -19.29 3.93 3.35
CA VAL A 102 -19.95 2.64 3.64
C VAL A 102 -21.03 2.79 4.71
N VAL A 103 -20.96 3.84 5.55
CA VAL A 103 -21.96 4.06 6.60
C VAL A 103 -22.86 5.25 6.30
N ALA A 104 -22.45 6.14 5.38
CA ALA A 104 -23.24 7.29 4.95
C ALA A 104 -24.31 6.94 3.91
N SER A 105 -24.14 5.84 3.17
CA SER A 105 -24.88 5.57 1.92
C SER A 105 -25.82 4.35 2.01
N GLY A 106 -26.09 3.85 3.22
CA GLY A 106 -26.59 2.48 3.45
C GLY A 106 -25.43 1.51 3.61
N PRO A 107 -25.62 0.23 4.00
CA PRO A 107 -24.53 -0.75 4.16
C PRO A 107 -24.19 -1.46 2.84
N PRO A 108 -23.23 -0.99 2.01
CA PRO A 108 -22.73 -1.74 0.88
C PRO A 108 -21.82 -2.87 1.36
N SER A 109 -21.60 -3.84 0.48
CA SER A 109 -20.51 -4.80 0.61
C SER A 109 -19.18 -4.11 0.31
N ILE A 110 -18.13 -4.41 1.07
CA ILE A 110 -16.79 -3.87 0.83
C ILE A 110 -15.81 -4.97 0.38
N VAL A 111 -14.86 -4.62 -0.47
CA VAL A 111 -13.67 -5.45 -0.67
C VAL A 111 -12.66 -5.14 0.45
N ALA A 112 -12.45 -6.07 1.36
CA ALA A 112 -11.64 -5.86 2.57
C ALA A 112 -10.47 -6.84 2.66
N LYS A 113 -9.38 -6.41 3.29
CA LYS A 113 -8.24 -7.28 3.65
C LYS A 113 -8.71 -8.36 4.63
N ARG A 114 -8.30 -9.62 4.44
CA ARG A 114 -8.77 -10.75 5.28
C ARG A 114 -8.52 -10.52 6.76
N GLU A 115 -7.37 -9.93 7.10
CA GLU A 115 -6.92 -9.66 8.48
C GLU A 115 -7.87 -8.70 9.22
N THR A 116 -8.66 -7.90 8.51
CA THR A 116 -9.65 -7.01 9.13
C THR A 116 -10.77 -7.76 9.84
N ALA A 117 -11.02 -9.01 9.44
CA ALA A 117 -12.00 -9.89 10.09
C ALA A 117 -11.58 -10.32 11.49
N ASP A 118 -10.28 -10.27 11.80
CA ASP A 118 -9.70 -10.75 13.06
C ASP A 118 -9.59 -9.63 14.11
N ILE A 119 -9.93 -8.39 13.73
CA ILE A 119 -9.92 -7.24 14.65
C ILE A 119 -11.02 -7.43 15.70
N PRO A 120 -10.68 -7.38 17.01
CA PRO A 120 -11.68 -7.48 18.08
C PRO A 120 -12.79 -6.44 17.93
N LEU A 121 -14.04 -6.85 18.15
CA LEU A 121 -15.28 -6.09 17.93
C LEU A 121 -15.56 -5.78 16.45
N LEU A 122 -14.61 -5.18 15.74
CA LEU A 122 -14.79 -4.73 14.36
C LEU A 122 -15.01 -5.89 13.38
N GLY A 123 -14.37 -7.04 13.60
CA GLY A 123 -14.50 -8.21 12.73
C GLY A 123 -15.95 -8.69 12.55
N ARG A 124 -16.75 -8.69 13.62
CA ARG A 124 -18.19 -9.03 13.55
C ARG A 124 -18.99 -8.00 12.75
N ILE A 125 -18.71 -6.72 12.96
CA ILE A 125 -19.34 -5.62 12.21
C ILE A 125 -19.01 -5.73 10.72
N ILE A 126 -17.74 -5.97 10.40
CA ILE A 126 -17.25 -6.14 9.02
C ILE A 126 -17.93 -7.34 8.37
N ASN A 127 -17.92 -8.52 9.02
CA ASN A 127 -18.60 -9.71 8.49
C ASN A 127 -20.07 -9.46 8.20
N TYR A 128 -20.73 -8.65 9.03
CA TYR A 128 -22.14 -8.35 8.86
C TYR A 128 -22.45 -7.44 7.66
N ALA A 129 -21.45 -6.72 7.14
CA ALA A 129 -21.53 -6.02 5.86
C ALA A 129 -21.38 -6.95 4.64
N GLN A 130 -21.26 -8.27 4.85
CA GLN A 130 -21.04 -9.28 3.81
C GLN A 130 -19.90 -8.90 2.85
N PRO A 131 -18.66 -8.71 3.32
CA PRO A 131 -17.56 -8.24 2.49
C PRO A 131 -17.10 -9.32 1.50
N ILE A 132 -16.34 -8.91 0.49
CA ILE A 132 -15.49 -9.81 -0.29
C ILE A 132 -14.09 -9.69 0.29
N TYR A 133 -13.54 -10.79 0.83
CA TYR A 133 -12.19 -10.77 1.42
C TYR A 133 -11.12 -11.01 0.37
N VAL A 134 -10.05 -10.21 0.43
CA VAL A 134 -8.86 -10.38 -0.43
C VAL A 134 -7.62 -10.55 0.45
N GLN A 135 -6.79 -11.57 0.14
CA GLN A 135 -5.40 -11.65 0.56
C GLN A 135 -4.55 -11.19 -0.61
N ARG A 136 -3.95 -10.00 -0.50
CA ARG A 136 -3.31 -9.35 -1.66
C ARG A 136 -1.97 -10.01 -2.01
N GLU A 137 -1.38 -10.66 -1.01
CA GLU A 137 -0.10 -11.35 -1.07
C GLU A 137 -0.23 -12.73 -1.73
N ASP A 138 -1.42 -13.33 -1.73
CA ASP A 138 -1.71 -14.62 -2.37
C ASP A 138 -2.34 -14.43 -3.77
N PRO A 139 -1.66 -14.83 -4.87
CA PRO A 139 -2.22 -14.79 -6.22
C PRO A 139 -3.52 -15.59 -6.39
N ASN A 140 -3.66 -16.72 -5.70
CA ASN A 140 -4.87 -17.55 -5.80
C ASN A 140 -6.06 -16.85 -5.12
N SER A 141 -5.83 -16.20 -3.97
CA SER A 141 -6.85 -15.36 -3.33
C SER A 141 -7.34 -14.22 -4.21
N ARG A 142 -6.47 -13.61 -5.04
CA ARG A 142 -6.88 -12.54 -5.97
C ARG A 142 -7.84 -13.06 -7.05
N GLN A 143 -7.59 -14.24 -7.60
CA GLN A 143 -8.50 -14.85 -8.59
C GLN A 143 -9.86 -15.17 -7.98
N ASN A 144 -9.87 -15.73 -6.76
CA ASN A 144 -11.12 -15.98 -6.01
C ASN A 144 -11.88 -14.68 -5.73
N THR A 145 -11.17 -13.61 -5.34
CA THR A 145 -11.78 -12.28 -5.14
C THR A 145 -12.45 -11.76 -6.41
N ILE A 146 -11.79 -11.90 -7.57
CA ILE A 146 -12.35 -11.49 -8.86
C ILE A 146 -13.61 -12.29 -9.16
N LYS A 147 -13.57 -13.62 -8.95
CA LYS A 147 -14.73 -14.48 -9.12
C LYS A 147 -15.91 -14.03 -8.24
N ASP A 148 -15.67 -13.80 -6.95
CA ASP A 148 -16.71 -13.33 -6.02
C ASP A 148 -17.31 -11.98 -6.45
N ILE A 149 -16.47 -11.05 -6.96
CA ILE A 149 -16.94 -9.76 -7.50
C ILE A 149 -17.84 -9.99 -8.72
N VAL A 150 -17.42 -10.85 -9.66
CA VAL A 150 -18.19 -11.18 -10.87
C VAL A 150 -19.52 -11.82 -10.52
N ASP A 151 -19.50 -12.82 -9.63
CA ASP A 151 -20.69 -13.57 -9.22
C ASP A 151 -21.71 -12.65 -8.54
N ARG A 152 -21.26 -11.75 -7.64
CA ARG A 152 -22.16 -10.78 -6.99
C ARG A 152 -22.67 -9.72 -7.95
N ALA A 153 -21.80 -9.17 -8.80
CA ALA A 153 -22.17 -8.09 -9.70
C ALA A 153 -23.11 -8.52 -10.84
N ARG A 154 -23.12 -9.82 -11.18
CA ARG A 154 -24.01 -10.41 -12.20
C ARG A 154 -25.19 -11.18 -11.59
N SER A 155 -25.27 -11.29 -10.27
CA SER A 155 -26.35 -11.99 -9.59
C SER A 155 -27.69 -11.28 -9.80
N THR A 156 -28.75 -12.08 -9.88
CA THR A 156 -30.15 -11.62 -9.88
C THR A 156 -30.68 -11.36 -8.47
N ASP A 157 -29.95 -11.81 -7.43
CA ASP A 157 -30.34 -11.62 -6.03
C ASP A 157 -30.15 -10.16 -5.59
N ASP A 158 -30.84 -9.75 -4.52
CA ASP A 158 -30.78 -8.39 -3.97
C ASP A 158 -29.51 -8.15 -3.12
N TRP A 159 -28.34 -8.36 -3.74
CA TRP A 159 -27.06 -8.08 -3.11
C TRP A 159 -26.86 -6.57 -2.88
N PRO A 160 -26.28 -6.17 -1.73
CA PRO A 160 -25.76 -4.81 -1.58
C PRO A 160 -24.69 -4.52 -2.63
N GLN A 161 -24.63 -3.25 -3.08
CA GLN A 161 -23.57 -2.80 -3.98
C GLN A 161 -22.19 -3.11 -3.42
N VAL A 162 -21.25 -3.44 -4.30
CA VAL A 162 -19.86 -3.69 -3.93
C VAL A 162 -19.07 -2.38 -4.06
N VAL A 163 -18.52 -1.90 -2.95
CA VAL A 163 -17.63 -0.74 -2.90
C VAL A 163 -16.19 -1.18 -3.11
N ILE A 164 -15.54 -0.61 -4.13
CA ILE A 164 -14.15 -0.90 -4.48
C ILE A 164 -13.35 0.40 -4.63
N PHE A 165 -12.27 0.49 -3.85
CA PHE A 165 -11.23 1.50 -4.03
C PHE A 165 -10.22 1.00 -5.06
N ALA A 166 -10.42 1.40 -6.33
CA ALA A 166 -9.67 0.85 -7.45
C ALA A 166 -8.16 1.18 -7.43
N GLU A 167 -7.72 2.19 -6.69
CA GLU A 167 -6.29 2.48 -6.47
C GLU A 167 -5.56 1.32 -5.76
N GLY A 168 -6.28 0.53 -4.95
CA GLY A 168 -5.72 -0.61 -4.22
C GLY A 168 -4.83 -0.23 -3.04
N THR A 169 -4.56 1.06 -2.81
CA THR A 169 -3.79 1.60 -1.69
C THR A 169 -4.21 3.03 -1.38
N CYS A 170 -3.85 3.53 -0.20
CA CYS A 170 -4.06 4.92 0.16
C CYS A 170 -3.00 5.83 -0.49
N THR A 171 -3.44 6.95 -1.06
CA THR A 171 -2.67 7.98 -1.75
C THR A 171 -2.86 9.34 -1.08
N ASN A 172 -2.14 10.36 -1.54
CA ASN A 172 -2.18 11.73 -1.00
C ASN A 172 -3.24 12.64 -1.69
N ARG A 173 -4.05 12.09 -2.61
CA ARG A 173 -5.10 12.81 -3.36
C ARG A 173 -4.61 13.84 -4.39
N THR A 174 -3.31 13.98 -4.63
CA THR A 174 -2.80 14.96 -5.60
C THR A 174 -2.88 14.48 -7.05
N ALA A 175 -3.02 13.17 -7.25
CA ALA A 175 -3.25 12.52 -8.52
C ALA A 175 -4.01 11.21 -8.29
N LEU A 176 -4.73 10.72 -9.30
CA LEU A 176 -5.25 9.35 -9.28
C LEU A 176 -4.22 8.39 -9.87
N ILE A 177 -3.80 7.41 -9.07
CA ILE A 177 -2.85 6.39 -9.52
C ILE A 177 -3.53 5.36 -10.43
N LYS A 178 -2.76 4.43 -11.00
CA LYS A 178 -3.31 3.38 -11.87
C LYS A 178 -4.34 2.54 -11.12
N PHE A 179 -5.55 2.45 -11.69
CA PHE A 179 -6.61 1.61 -11.15
C PHE A 179 -6.34 0.12 -11.41
N LYS A 180 -6.70 -0.71 -10.45
CA LYS A 180 -6.73 -2.17 -10.58
C LYS A 180 -7.96 -2.58 -11.40
N PRO A 181 -7.84 -3.54 -12.33
CA PRO A 181 -8.96 -3.97 -13.18
C PRO A 181 -10.01 -4.81 -12.43
N GLY A 182 -9.78 -5.15 -11.15
CA GLY A 182 -10.63 -6.03 -10.34
C GLY A 182 -12.13 -5.66 -10.36
N ALA A 183 -12.44 -4.37 -10.24
CA ALA A 183 -13.81 -3.86 -10.26
C ALA A 183 -14.47 -3.91 -11.65
N PHE A 184 -13.68 -4.09 -12.70
CA PHE A 184 -14.07 -3.86 -14.09
C PHE A 184 -14.19 -5.16 -14.89
N TYR A 185 -13.58 -6.26 -14.42
CA TYR A 185 -13.76 -7.61 -15.00
C TYR A 185 -15.21 -8.07 -15.17
N PRO A 186 -16.18 -7.70 -14.30
CA PRO A 186 -17.57 -8.11 -14.52
C PRO A 186 -18.19 -7.52 -15.79
N GLY A 187 -17.64 -6.45 -16.38
CA GLY A 187 -18.17 -5.82 -17.59
C GLY A 187 -19.58 -5.24 -17.42
N VAL A 188 -19.96 -4.89 -16.18
CA VAL A 188 -21.26 -4.30 -15.84
C VAL A 188 -21.11 -2.79 -15.60
N PRO A 189 -22.22 -2.02 -15.57
CA PRO A 189 -22.16 -0.61 -15.20
C PRO A 189 -21.58 -0.40 -13.80
N VAL A 190 -20.75 0.62 -13.65
CA VAL A 190 -20.21 1.06 -12.36
C VAL A 190 -20.67 2.48 -12.07
N GLN A 191 -20.77 2.85 -10.80
CA GLN A 191 -20.93 4.25 -10.44
C GLN A 191 -19.63 4.78 -9.83
N PRO A 192 -18.97 5.75 -10.48
CA PRO A 192 -17.84 6.44 -9.89
C PRO A 192 -18.30 7.34 -8.74
N VAL A 193 -17.60 7.27 -7.61
CA VAL A 193 -17.88 8.05 -6.39
C VAL A 193 -16.62 8.77 -5.96
N LEU A 194 -16.71 10.08 -5.80
CA LEU A 194 -15.60 10.92 -5.39
C LEU A 194 -15.66 11.22 -3.90
N LEU A 195 -14.54 11.03 -3.21
CA LEU A 195 -14.35 11.49 -1.83
C LEU A 195 -13.53 12.78 -1.83
N LYS A 196 -14.10 13.85 -1.29
CA LYS A 196 -13.44 15.15 -1.14
C LYS A 196 -13.37 15.53 0.34
N TYR A 197 -12.21 16.02 0.74
CA TYR A 197 -11.93 16.39 2.12
C TYR A 197 -11.50 17.87 2.17
N PRO A 198 -12.44 18.83 2.09
CA PRO A 198 -12.14 20.27 2.08
C PRO A 198 -11.81 20.76 3.49
N ASN A 199 -10.81 20.14 4.12
CA ASN A 199 -10.33 20.44 5.46
C ASN A 199 -9.09 21.31 5.39
N LYS A 200 -9.02 22.34 6.26
CA LYS A 200 -7.86 23.24 6.33
C LYS A 200 -6.56 22.49 6.66
N TYR A 201 -6.65 21.48 7.52
CA TYR A 201 -5.51 20.64 7.89
C TYR A 201 -5.85 19.19 7.58
N ASP A 202 -4.92 18.53 6.91
CA ASP A 202 -5.01 17.11 6.62
C ASP A 202 -4.40 16.30 7.79
N THR A 203 -5.25 15.62 8.55
CA THR A 203 -4.83 14.86 9.75
C THR A 203 -5.06 13.37 9.64
N PHE A 204 -5.55 12.88 8.50
CA PHE A 204 -5.98 11.49 8.34
C PHE A 204 -5.45 10.82 7.08
N THR A 205 -4.89 11.55 6.11
CA THR A 205 -4.20 10.91 4.98
C THR A 205 -3.13 9.95 5.47
N TRP A 206 -3.27 8.70 5.06
CA TRP A 206 -2.44 7.59 5.53
C TRP A 206 -1.72 6.93 4.35
N THR A 207 -0.64 7.57 3.90
CA THR A 207 0.22 7.05 2.84
C THR A 207 1.29 6.10 3.37
N TRP A 208 1.96 5.40 2.46
CA TRP A 208 3.04 4.45 2.78
C TRP A 208 4.18 5.07 3.60
N ASP A 209 4.49 6.36 3.39
CA ASP A 209 5.50 7.14 4.12
C ASP A 209 4.89 8.15 5.12
N GLY A 210 3.64 7.90 5.53
CA GLY A 210 2.91 8.77 6.44
C GLY A 210 3.15 8.46 7.92
N PRO A 211 2.66 9.33 8.82
CA PRO A 211 2.59 9.03 10.25
C PRO A 211 1.78 7.76 10.52
N GLY A 212 2.10 7.07 11.62
CA GLY A 212 1.32 5.91 12.06
C GLY A 212 -0.13 6.25 12.38
N VAL A 213 -1.03 5.28 12.20
CA VAL A 213 -2.48 5.45 12.34
C VAL A 213 -2.91 6.05 13.69
N LEU A 214 -2.26 5.68 14.80
CA LEU A 214 -2.58 6.23 16.13
C LEU A 214 -2.31 7.73 16.22
N ARG A 215 -1.23 8.21 15.58
CA ARG A 215 -0.93 9.64 15.51
C ARG A 215 -1.97 10.36 14.66
N LEU A 216 -2.35 9.80 13.51
CA LEU A 216 -3.39 10.37 12.66
C LEU A 216 -4.76 10.41 13.35
N LEU A 217 -5.13 9.35 14.08
CA LEU A 217 -6.35 9.30 14.89
C LEU A 217 -6.35 10.39 15.96
N TRP A 218 -5.25 10.55 16.70
CA TRP A 218 -5.11 11.62 17.69
C TRP A 218 -5.25 13.00 17.05
N LEU A 219 -4.55 13.27 15.95
CA LEU A 219 -4.62 14.55 15.24
C LEU A 219 -6.05 14.83 14.74
N THR A 220 -6.71 13.83 14.16
CA THR A 220 -8.09 13.94 13.64
C THR A 220 -9.10 14.18 14.75
N MET A 221 -9.01 13.41 15.85
CA MET A 221 -9.92 13.55 17.00
C MET A 221 -9.64 14.81 17.84
N THR A 222 -8.54 15.52 17.60
CA THR A 222 -8.25 16.83 18.22
C THR A 222 -8.59 18.02 17.33
N GLN A 223 -9.26 17.83 16.19
CA GLN A 223 -9.82 18.92 15.39
C GLN A 223 -11.28 19.19 15.73
N PHE A 224 -11.70 20.46 15.79
CA PHE A 224 -13.11 20.79 16.10
C PHE A 224 -14.11 20.12 15.17
N TYR A 225 -13.82 20.04 13.88
CA TYR A 225 -14.62 19.31 12.91
C TYR A 225 -13.77 18.90 11.72
N ASN A 226 -14.20 17.83 11.06
CA ASN A 226 -13.77 17.41 9.74
C ASN A 226 -14.97 17.30 8.81
N ARG A 227 -14.77 17.74 7.58
CA ARG A 227 -15.74 17.68 6.48
C ARG A 227 -15.37 16.54 5.54
N CYS A 228 -16.38 15.84 5.06
CA CYS A 228 -16.29 14.90 3.97
C CYS A 228 -17.41 15.23 2.97
N GLU A 229 -17.07 15.33 1.70
CA GLU A 229 -18.06 15.39 0.62
C GLU A 229 -17.98 14.10 -0.19
N ILE A 230 -19.13 13.48 -0.37
CA ILE A 230 -19.33 12.29 -1.20
C ILE A 230 -20.07 12.76 -2.45
N GLU A 231 -19.45 12.64 -3.61
CA GLU A 231 -20.05 13.03 -4.88
C GLU A 231 -20.23 11.82 -5.79
N TYR A 232 -21.48 11.50 -6.08
CA TYR A 232 -21.88 10.45 -7.01
C TYR A 232 -21.86 11.01 -8.43
N LEU A 233 -20.95 10.50 -9.26
CA LEU A 233 -20.97 10.79 -10.69
C LEU A 233 -22.08 9.99 -11.39
N PRO A 234 -22.46 10.36 -12.63
CA PRO A 234 -23.36 9.56 -13.44
C PRO A 234 -22.87 8.11 -13.56
N VAL A 235 -23.80 7.17 -13.64
CA VAL A 235 -23.49 5.76 -13.89
C VAL A 235 -22.70 5.65 -15.19
N TYR A 236 -21.58 4.94 -15.13
CA TYR A 236 -20.73 4.65 -16.27
C TYR A 236 -21.08 3.27 -16.80
N THR A 237 -21.57 3.22 -18.04
CA THR A 237 -21.86 1.97 -18.75
C THR A 237 -20.70 1.65 -19.69
N PRO A 238 -20.07 0.47 -19.60
CA PRO A 238 -18.93 0.14 -20.43
C PRO A 238 -19.35 -0.08 -21.89
N SER A 239 -18.47 0.33 -22.80
CA SER A 239 -18.52 -0.02 -24.22
C SER A 239 -18.12 -1.48 -24.46
N VAL A 240 -18.33 -1.98 -25.69
CA VAL A 240 -17.94 -3.35 -26.09
C VAL A 240 -16.44 -3.58 -25.90
N ASP A 241 -15.61 -2.59 -26.23
CA ASP A 241 -14.15 -2.68 -26.08
C ASP A 241 -13.73 -2.72 -24.60
N GLU A 242 -14.42 -1.98 -23.74
CA GLU A 242 -14.18 -1.97 -22.30
C GLU A 242 -14.65 -3.24 -21.59
N ILE A 243 -15.71 -3.87 -22.10
CA ILE A 243 -16.14 -5.20 -21.65
C ILE A 243 -15.06 -6.25 -22.00
N ALA A 244 -14.42 -6.10 -23.16
CA ALA A 244 -13.33 -6.98 -23.59
C ALA A 244 -11.99 -6.71 -22.87
N ASP A 245 -11.70 -5.45 -22.53
CA ASP A 245 -10.48 -5.04 -21.83
C ASP A 245 -10.80 -4.26 -20.53
N ALA A 246 -10.75 -4.99 -19.41
CA ALA A 246 -10.96 -4.43 -18.07
C ALA A 246 -9.91 -3.36 -17.69
N ASN A 247 -8.71 -3.35 -18.28
CA ASN A 247 -7.72 -2.28 -18.04
C ASN A 247 -8.12 -1.01 -18.78
N LEU A 248 -8.60 -1.12 -20.02
CA LEU A 248 -9.15 0.01 -20.76
C LEU A 248 -10.32 0.63 -19.98
N TYR A 249 -11.24 -0.21 -19.51
CA TYR A 249 -12.38 0.23 -18.69
C TYR A 249 -11.91 0.95 -17.41
N ALA A 250 -10.96 0.37 -16.68
CA ALA A 250 -10.40 0.96 -15.48
C ALA A 250 -9.75 2.34 -15.76
N ASN A 251 -9.01 2.45 -16.87
CA ASN A 251 -8.35 3.69 -17.27
C ASN A 251 -9.38 4.77 -17.62
N ASN A 252 -10.39 4.45 -18.42
CA ASN A 252 -11.41 5.42 -18.83
C ASN A 252 -12.23 5.94 -17.65
N VAL A 253 -12.63 5.06 -16.72
CA VAL A 253 -13.31 5.47 -15.48
C VAL A 253 -12.39 6.34 -14.62
N ARG A 254 -11.10 5.99 -14.50
CA ARG A 254 -10.12 6.83 -13.80
C ARG A 254 -10.01 8.22 -14.41
N GLU A 255 -9.96 8.35 -15.74
CA GLU A 255 -9.88 9.65 -16.42
C GLU A 255 -11.13 10.51 -16.15
N VAL A 256 -12.32 9.92 -16.16
CA VAL A 256 -13.57 10.62 -15.79
C VAL A 256 -13.51 11.13 -14.35
N MET A 257 -13.07 10.29 -13.42
CA MET A 257 -12.94 10.66 -12.01
C MET A 257 -11.89 11.74 -11.80
N ALA A 258 -10.72 11.62 -12.44
CA ALA A 258 -9.63 12.60 -12.36
C ALA A 258 -10.06 13.97 -12.87
N LYS A 259 -10.76 14.01 -14.02
CA LYS A 259 -11.33 15.22 -14.59
C LYS A 259 -12.34 15.89 -13.63
N ALA A 260 -13.24 15.11 -13.01
CA ALA A 260 -14.23 15.63 -12.07
C ALA A 260 -13.63 16.06 -10.72
N LEU A 261 -12.48 15.50 -10.32
CA LEU A 261 -11.69 15.93 -9.17
C LEU A 261 -10.82 17.16 -9.48
N GLY A 262 -10.49 17.41 -10.75
CA GLY A 262 -9.54 18.44 -11.16
C GLY A 262 -8.08 18.09 -10.83
N VAL A 263 -7.74 16.79 -10.82
CA VAL A 263 -6.38 16.29 -10.53
C VAL A 263 -5.83 15.51 -11.73
N PRO A 264 -4.51 15.46 -11.92
CA PRO A 264 -3.91 14.63 -12.97
C PRO A 264 -4.02 13.14 -12.65
N THR A 265 -3.78 12.31 -13.66
CA THR A 265 -3.56 10.88 -13.48
C THR A 265 -2.07 10.54 -13.40
N SER A 266 -1.76 9.40 -12.79
CA SER A 266 -0.39 8.92 -12.62
C SER A 266 -0.26 7.42 -12.90
N ASP A 267 0.88 7.02 -13.47
CA ASP A 267 1.18 5.63 -13.81
C ASP A 267 1.76 4.82 -12.64
N TYR A 268 1.91 5.43 -11.46
CA TYR A 268 2.24 4.66 -10.25
C TYR A 268 1.16 3.62 -9.98
N SER A 269 1.56 2.45 -9.48
CA SER A 269 0.65 1.40 -9.04
C SER A 269 0.89 0.98 -7.59
N PHE A 270 0.02 0.14 -7.06
CA PHE A 270 0.23 -0.51 -5.77
C PHE A 270 1.55 -1.30 -5.70
N GLU A 271 1.97 -1.95 -6.80
CA GLU A 271 3.26 -2.66 -6.87
C GLU A 271 4.43 -1.70 -6.63
N ASP A 272 4.35 -0.48 -7.15
CA ASP A 272 5.39 0.53 -6.96
C ASP A 272 5.51 0.91 -5.48
N VAL A 273 4.39 1.03 -4.77
CA VAL A 273 4.38 1.26 -3.32
C VAL A 273 5.07 0.14 -2.54
N ILE A 274 4.93 -1.12 -2.98
CA ILE A 274 5.63 -2.27 -2.38
C ILE A 274 7.14 -2.12 -2.58
N VAL A 275 7.58 -1.73 -3.79
CA VAL A 275 9.01 -1.49 -4.08
C VAL A 275 9.57 -0.38 -3.21
N MET A 276 8.88 0.76 -3.14
CA MET A 276 9.29 1.93 -2.36
C MET A 276 9.35 1.62 -0.86
N SER A 277 8.36 0.90 -0.33
CA SER A 277 8.34 0.45 1.07
C SER A 277 9.52 -0.47 1.37
N ARG A 278 9.81 -1.42 0.47
CA ARG A 278 10.94 -2.31 0.63
C ARG A 278 12.29 -1.57 0.57
N ALA A 279 12.44 -0.64 -0.37
CA ALA A 279 13.62 0.20 -0.47
C ALA A 279 13.86 0.95 0.85
N ARG A 280 12.81 1.50 1.45
CA ARG A 280 12.87 2.15 2.77
C ARG A 280 13.28 1.18 3.88
N ASP A 281 12.68 0.00 3.94
CA ASP A 281 12.97 -1.00 4.97
C ASP A 281 14.41 -1.52 4.86
N MET A 282 14.92 -1.63 3.63
CA MET A 282 16.31 -1.94 3.31
C MET A 282 17.24 -0.72 3.38
N LYS A 283 16.77 0.45 3.85
CA LYS A 283 17.57 1.67 3.99
C LYS A 283 18.29 2.10 2.70
N ILE A 284 17.65 1.88 1.56
CA ILE A 284 18.10 2.39 0.26
C ILE A 284 17.87 3.91 0.22
N PRO A 285 18.81 4.70 -0.33
CA PRO A 285 18.62 6.14 -0.53
C PRO A 285 17.43 6.43 -1.45
N PHE A 286 16.76 7.56 -1.23
CA PHE A 286 15.65 8.04 -2.07
C PHE A 286 14.57 6.98 -2.34
N PRO A 287 14.02 6.30 -1.31
CA PRO A 287 13.04 5.23 -1.51
C PRO A 287 11.76 5.72 -2.20
N GLY A 288 11.45 7.02 -2.10
CA GLY A 288 10.35 7.68 -2.80
C GLY A 288 10.53 7.75 -4.32
N ASP A 289 11.78 7.86 -4.78
CA ASP A 289 12.14 8.07 -6.18
C ASP A 289 12.67 6.79 -6.84
N ILE A 290 12.72 5.67 -6.10
CA ILE A 290 13.37 4.44 -6.56
C ILE A 290 12.75 3.88 -7.85
N VAL A 291 11.47 4.15 -8.07
CA VAL A 291 10.72 3.69 -9.24
C VAL A 291 11.09 4.51 -10.48
N GLU A 292 11.33 5.80 -10.32
CA GLU A 292 11.77 6.73 -11.35
C GLU A 292 13.24 6.49 -11.68
N ILE A 293 14.05 6.23 -10.65
CA ILE A 293 15.44 5.79 -10.79
C ILE A 293 15.45 4.49 -11.60
N GLU A 294 14.66 3.48 -11.22
CA GLU A 294 14.54 2.23 -11.96
C GLU A 294 14.20 2.47 -13.43
N ARG A 295 13.11 3.19 -13.72
CA ARG A 295 12.68 3.52 -15.09
C ARG A 295 13.78 4.23 -15.88
N THR A 296 14.55 5.09 -15.22
CA THR A 296 15.66 5.81 -15.85
C THR A 296 16.83 4.87 -16.16
N ILE A 297 17.22 4.01 -15.23
CA ILE A 297 18.27 2.99 -15.43
C ILE A 297 17.84 2.02 -16.55
N GLU A 298 16.57 1.65 -16.62
CA GLU A 298 15.97 0.83 -17.67
C GLU A 298 16.10 1.50 -19.06
N LYS A 299 15.68 2.76 -19.18
CA LYS A 299 15.78 3.55 -20.42
C LYS A 299 17.21 3.76 -20.88
N LEU A 300 18.16 3.83 -19.96
CA LEU A 300 19.59 3.96 -20.24
C LEU A 300 20.26 2.61 -20.56
N GLY A 301 19.51 1.49 -20.54
CA GLY A 301 20.05 0.15 -20.79
C GLY A 301 20.98 -0.34 -19.68
N LEU A 302 20.98 0.31 -18.52
CA LEU A 302 21.89 0.00 -17.43
C LEU A 302 21.42 -1.16 -16.56
N ILE A 303 20.13 -1.56 -16.61
CA ILE A 303 19.61 -2.67 -15.81
C ILE A 303 20.27 -4.01 -16.17
N GLU A 304 20.50 -4.27 -17.46
CA GLU A 304 21.12 -5.52 -17.93
C GLU A 304 22.65 -5.45 -18.01
N SER A 305 23.24 -4.27 -17.80
CA SER A 305 24.68 -4.05 -17.83
C SER A 305 25.40 -4.68 -16.62
N HIS A 306 26.69 -5.04 -16.75
CA HIS A 306 27.53 -5.41 -15.60
C HIS A 306 28.25 -4.20 -14.96
N ARG A 307 28.08 -3.00 -15.52
CA ARG A 307 28.86 -1.81 -15.21
C ARG A 307 28.74 -1.33 -13.77
N ASP A 308 27.58 -1.48 -13.13
CA ASP A 308 27.42 -1.12 -11.71
C ASP A 308 28.09 -2.11 -10.76
N ALA A 309 28.13 -3.41 -11.10
CA ALA A 309 28.88 -4.42 -10.36
C ALA A 309 30.40 -4.22 -10.51
N GLU A 310 30.86 -3.79 -11.70
CA GLU A 310 32.25 -3.37 -11.94
C GLU A 310 32.59 -2.11 -11.14
N LEU A 311 31.78 -1.06 -11.25
CA LEU A 311 31.95 0.19 -10.49
C LEU A 311 31.88 -0.04 -8.98
N ALA A 312 31.07 -0.98 -8.51
CA ALA A 312 31.04 -1.38 -7.10
C ALA A 312 32.38 -2.01 -6.66
N LYS A 313 32.98 -2.88 -7.49
CA LYS A 313 34.31 -3.46 -7.22
C LYS A 313 35.42 -2.41 -7.27
N GLU A 314 35.30 -1.43 -8.16
CA GLU A 314 36.28 -0.36 -8.33
C GLU A 314 36.04 0.83 -7.39
N PHE A 315 34.95 0.83 -6.62
CA PHE A 315 34.53 1.95 -5.77
C PHE A 315 35.65 2.45 -4.83
N LEU A 316 36.42 1.53 -4.25
CA LEU A 316 37.53 1.83 -3.35
C LEU A 316 38.72 2.52 -4.03
N ARG A 317 38.83 2.43 -5.35
CA ARG A 317 39.92 3.02 -6.14
C ARG A 317 39.62 4.45 -6.59
N LEU A 318 38.40 4.92 -6.40
CA LEU A 318 37.97 6.24 -6.85
C LEU A 318 38.37 7.30 -5.82
N ALA A 319 39.07 8.35 -6.29
CA ALA A 319 39.59 9.42 -5.44
C ALA A 319 38.50 10.31 -4.81
N ASN A 320 37.22 10.14 -5.16
CA ASN A 320 36.11 10.99 -4.71
C ASN A 320 34.82 10.17 -4.49
N THR A 321 34.84 9.29 -3.48
CA THR A 321 33.76 8.34 -3.15
C THR A 321 32.48 9.00 -2.63
N ASP A 322 32.58 10.20 -2.06
CA ASP A 322 31.46 10.87 -1.38
C ASP A 322 30.62 11.76 -2.31
N ARG A 323 31.24 12.46 -3.27
CA ARG A 323 30.55 13.33 -4.25
C ARG A 323 31.28 13.30 -5.58
N LEU A 324 30.60 12.77 -6.62
CA LEU A 324 31.04 12.98 -8.00
C LEU A 324 30.62 14.37 -8.45
N ASP A 325 31.52 15.05 -9.15
CA ASP A 325 31.15 16.26 -9.87
C ASP A 325 30.19 15.89 -11.03
N ILE A 326 29.37 16.85 -11.40
CA ILE A 326 28.27 16.62 -12.34
C ILE A 326 28.74 16.24 -13.74
N ILE A 327 29.97 16.57 -14.12
CA ILE A 327 30.56 16.27 -15.42
C ILE A 327 30.96 14.79 -15.47
N THR A 328 31.66 14.30 -14.45
CA THR A 328 32.00 12.86 -14.32
C THR A 328 30.75 11.98 -14.16
N PHE A 329 29.74 12.47 -13.44
CA PHE A 329 28.44 11.79 -13.32
C PHE A 329 27.60 11.88 -14.61
N ALA A 330 27.64 13.00 -15.34
CA ALA A 330 26.96 13.17 -16.62
C ALA A 330 27.64 12.41 -17.78
N GLU A 331 28.94 12.15 -17.72
CA GLU A 331 29.61 11.21 -18.64
C GLU A 331 29.12 9.77 -18.42
N LEU A 332 28.70 9.42 -17.21
CA LEU A 332 28.09 8.12 -16.89
C LEU A 332 26.58 8.05 -17.19
N LEU A 333 25.85 9.18 -17.20
CA LEU A 333 24.36 9.20 -17.22
C LEU A 333 23.70 10.20 -18.20
N GLN A 334 24.46 10.91 -19.04
CA GLN A 334 23.98 11.81 -20.11
C GLN A 334 22.90 12.86 -19.72
N ARG A 335 22.73 13.30 -18.47
CA ARG A 335 21.91 14.48 -18.12
C ARG A 335 22.44 15.28 -16.91
N ARG A 336 22.22 16.60 -16.95
CA ARG A 336 22.59 17.60 -15.93
C ARG A 336 21.43 17.90 -14.96
N MET A 337 21.64 17.71 -13.66
CA MET A 337 21.45 18.67 -12.54
C MET A 337 21.50 17.95 -11.18
N GLY A 338 22.40 18.39 -10.28
CA GLY A 338 22.59 17.87 -8.91
C GLY A 338 23.87 17.03 -8.72
N THR A 339 24.49 17.12 -7.53
CA THR A 339 25.56 16.19 -7.10
C THR A 339 24.92 14.96 -6.45
N VAL A 340 25.05 13.79 -7.07
CA VAL A 340 24.60 12.51 -6.51
C VAL A 340 25.82 11.79 -5.95
N SER A 341 25.74 11.27 -4.72
CA SER A 341 26.79 10.40 -4.19
C SER A 341 26.84 9.13 -5.04
N LEU A 342 28.01 8.78 -5.57
CA LEU A 342 28.21 7.55 -6.35
C LEU A 342 27.74 6.32 -5.55
N LYS A 343 28.03 6.31 -4.24
CA LYS A 343 27.59 5.26 -3.33
C LYS A 343 26.06 5.14 -3.31
N SER A 344 25.35 6.26 -3.24
CA SER A 344 23.89 6.26 -3.26
C SER A 344 23.32 5.77 -4.60
N PHE A 345 23.95 6.15 -5.71
CA PHE A 345 23.56 5.65 -7.03
C PHE A 345 23.78 4.14 -7.15
N LEU A 346 24.95 3.63 -6.76
CA LEU A 346 25.26 2.20 -6.80
C LEU A 346 24.33 1.38 -5.91
N LEU A 347 23.98 1.88 -4.72
CA LEU A 347 22.98 1.25 -3.84
C LEU A 347 21.62 1.14 -4.53
N CYS A 348 21.15 2.22 -5.18
CA CYS A 348 19.88 2.21 -5.90
C CYS A 348 19.93 1.27 -7.12
N SER A 349 21.00 1.31 -7.91
CA SER A 349 21.19 0.46 -9.09
C SER A 349 21.19 -1.03 -8.71
N LEU A 350 22.02 -1.41 -7.74
CA LEU A 350 22.10 -2.79 -7.26
C LEU A 350 20.75 -3.26 -6.69
N PHE A 351 20.04 -2.39 -5.97
CA PHE A 351 18.69 -2.71 -5.48
C PHE A 351 17.73 -2.99 -6.63
N CYS A 352 17.69 -2.13 -7.67
CA CYS A 352 16.81 -2.31 -8.82
C CYS A 352 17.11 -3.62 -9.58
N LYS A 353 18.39 -3.95 -9.79
CA LYS A 353 18.80 -5.18 -10.49
C LYS A 353 18.54 -6.45 -9.69
N LEU A 354 18.86 -6.42 -8.40
CA LEU A 354 18.79 -7.58 -7.51
C LEU A 354 17.46 -7.66 -6.76
N LYS A 355 16.46 -6.84 -7.13
CA LYS A 355 15.15 -6.82 -6.45
C LYS A 355 14.45 -8.18 -6.43
N ASN A 356 14.78 -9.08 -7.36
CA ASN A 356 14.20 -10.43 -7.46
C ASN A 356 15.14 -11.54 -6.99
N SER A 357 16.37 -11.23 -6.58
CA SER A 357 17.31 -12.23 -6.06
C SER A 357 17.04 -12.53 -4.59
N GLU A 358 17.81 -13.47 -4.06
CA GLU A 358 17.93 -13.68 -2.62
C GLU A 358 18.56 -12.45 -1.97
N LEU A 359 18.15 -12.16 -0.73
CA LEU A 359 18.72 -11.07 0.04
C LEU A 359 20.23 -11.25 0.25
N LEU A 360 20.68 -12.51 0.40
CA LEU A 360 22.09 -12.83 0.52
C LEU A 360 22.91 -12.39 -0.72
N THR A 361 22.35 -12.55 -1.92
CA THR A 361 23.00 -12.10 -3.17
C THR A 361 23.17 -10.58 -3.17
N PHE A 362 22.14 -9.86 -2.73
CA PHE A 362 22.20 -8.40 -2.60
C PHE A 362 23.25 -7.96 -1.56
N LEU A 363 23.26 -8.57 -0.37
CA LEU A 363 24.27 -8.26 0.66
C LEU A 363 25.69 -8.56 0.19
N ARG A 364 25.89 -9.66 -0.55
CA ARG A 364 27.20 -10.00 -1.12
C ARG A 364 27.69 -8.93 -2.10
N ALA A 365 26.80 -8.38 -2.93
CA ALA A 365 27.15 -7.30 -3.86
C ALA A 365 27.56 -6.00 -3.15
N LEU A 366 27.09 -5.77 -1.91
CA LEU A 366 27.35 -4.55 -1.14
C LEU A 366 28.67 -4.57 -0.36
N ILE A 367 29.37 -5.69 -0.26
CA ILE A 367 30.63 -5.79 0.50
C ILE A 367 31.63 -4.73 0.03
N HIS A 368 31.79 -4.57 -1.28
CA HIS A 368 32.75 -3.62 -1.86
C HIS A 368 32.37 -2.14 -1.65
N LEU A 369 31.12 -1.83 -1.31
CA LEU A 369 30.67 -0.47 -0.99
C LEU A 369 30.94 -0.08 0.47
N TYR A 370 31.16 -1.05 1.35
CA TYR A 370 31.27 -0.85 2.80
C TYR A 370 32.59 -1.30 3.39
N SER A 371 33.31 -2.21 2.76
CA SER A 371 34.55 -2.77 3.26
C SER A 371 35.75 -2.24 2.50
N GLU A 372 36.82 -1.89 3.21
CA GLU A 372 38.11 -1.51 2.62
C GLU A 372 38.83 -2.70 1.95
N SER A 373 38.47 -3.94 2.32
CA SER A 373 38.95 -5.16 1.67
C SER A 373 37.80 -6.14 1.42
N SER A 374 37.81 -6.83 0.28
CA SER A 374 36.72 -7.75 -0.09
C SER A 374 36.61 -8.98 0.82
N GLN A 375 37.59 -9.24 1.69
CA GLN A 375 37.64 -10.44 2.52
C GLN A 375 37.62 -10.19 4.03
N ARG A 376 37.93 -8.98 4.49
CA ARG A 376 37.88 -8.64 5.92
C ARG A 376 36.92 -7.49 6.14
N ILE A 377 35.82 -7.79 6.81
CA ILE A 377 34.78 -6.84 7.17
C ILE A 377 34.91 -6.56 8.66
N ASP A 378 35.29 -5.34 9.02
CA ASP A 378 35.31 -4.92 10.42
C ASP A 378 33.89 -4.85 11.01
N ARG A 379 33.80 -4.70 12.33
CA ARG A 379 32.52 -4.64 13.05
C ARG A 379 31.58 -3.53 12.57
N GLU A 380 32.10 -2.33 12.34
CA GLU A 380 31.28 -1.18 11.97
C GLU A 380 30.73 -1.35 10.55
N SER A 381 31.58 -1.77 9.62
CA SER A 381 31.27 -2.09 8.23
C SER A 381 30.27 -3.25 8.15
N PHE A 382 30.40 -4.28 8.99
CA PHE A 382 29.45 -5.38 9.09
C PHE A 382 28.07 -4.90 9.54
N VAL A 383 28.01 -4.10 10.61
CA VAL A 383 26.76 -3.53 11.10
C VAL A 383 26.12 -2.63 10.03
N ARG A 384 26.90 -1.79 9.33
CA ARG A 384 26.42 -0.95 8.21
C ARG A 384 25.82 -1.80 7.09
N LEU A 385 26.49 -2.88 6.69
CA LEU A 385 26.01 -3.83 5.68
C LEU A 385 24.68 -4.47 6.10
N MET A 386 24.60 -4.96 7.34
CA MET A 386 23.43 -5.68 7.85
C MET A 386 22.18 -4.80 8.01
N ARG A 387 22.32 -3.46 8.08
CA ARG A 387 21.16 -2.53 8.07
C ARG A 387 20.30 -2.71 6.82
N HIS A 388 20.88 -3.17 5.71
CA HIS A 388 20.16 -3.42 4.46
C HIS A 388 19.34 -4.73 4.46
N ALA A 389 19.34 -5.50 5.55
CA ALA A 389 18.56 -6.74 5.69
C ALA A 389 17.07 -6.52 6.05
N GLY A 390 16.48 -5.39 5.66
CA GLY A 390 15.03 -5.15 5.80
C GLY A 390 14.51 -5.10 7.25
N GLY A 391 15.32 -4.61 8.19
CA GLY A 391 14.98 -4.52 9.61
C GLY A 391 15.00 -5.85 10.40
N LYS A 392 15.30 -6.99 9.75
CA LYS A 392 15.42 -8.29 10.41
C LYS A 392 16.68 -8.41 11.27
N LEU A 393 17.77 -7.76 10.83
CA LEU A 393 19.01 -7.59 11.57
C LEU A 393 19.14 -6.12 11.96
N ASN A 394 18.59 -5.75 13.11
CA ASN A 394 18.82 -4.43 13.69
C ASN A 394 20.27 -4.34 14.20
N GLU A 395 20.70 -3.15 14.57
CA GLU A 395 22.08 -2.88 15.00
C GLU A 395 22.54 -3.82 16.14
N GLN A 396 21.71 -4.04 17.16
CA GLN A 396 22.02 -4.93 18.27
C GLN A 396 22.20 -6.38 17.82
N LYS A 397 21.30 -6.90 16.98
CA LYS A 397 21.39 -8.27 16.43
C LYS A 397 22.60 -8.42 15.51
N ALA A 398 22.90 -7.41 14.71
CA ALA A 398 24.07 -7.41 13.83
C ALA A 398 25.38 -7.42 14.63
N GLN A 399 25.46 -6.64 15.72
CA GLN A 399 26.61 -6.68 16.63
C GLN A 399 26.74 -8.05 17.31
N ALA A 400 25.65 -8.59 17.86
CA ALA A 400 25.67 -9.92 18.49
C ALA A 400 26.09 -11.02 17.50
N LEU A 401 25.62 -10.96 16.25
CA LEU A 401 26.02 -11.87 15.20
C LEU A 401 27.50 -11.73 14.84
N PHE A 402 28.02 -10.50 14.77
CA PHE A 402 29.45 -10.26 14.55
C PHE A 402 30.30 -10.95 15.63
N TYR A 403 29.94 -10.77 16.91
CA TYR A 403 30.66 -11.42 18.02
C TYR A 403 30.58 -12.95 17.98
N ALA A 404 29.46 -13.51 17.50
CA ALA A 404 29.32 -14.95 17.31
C ALA A 404 30.15 -15.50 16.13
N LEU A 405 30.52 -14.65 15.18
CA LEU A 405 31.35 -15.00 14.02
C LEU A 405 32.84 -14.79 14.29
N ASP A 406 33.20 -13.76 15.07
CA ASP A 406 34.58 -13.43 15.45
C ASP A 406 35.03 -14.23 16.69
N THR A 407 35.03 -15.56 16.59
CA THR A 407 35.35 -16.46 17.71
C THR A 407 36.79 -16.30 18.22
N ASP A 408 37.69 -15.90 17.33
CA ASP A 408 39.12 -15.72 17.63
C ASP A 408 39.47 -14.27 18.02
N ASN A 409 38.46 -13.39 18.11
CA ASN A 409 38.56 -11.98 18.50
C ASN A 409 39.58 -11.19 17.64
N LEU A 410 39.56 -11.43 16.33
CA LEU A 410 40.43 -10.82 15.33
C LEU A 410 40.00 -9.39 14.99
N GLY A 411 38.76 -9.00 15.33
CA GLY A 411 38.18 -7.69 15.04
C GLY A 411 37.63 -7.57 13.61
N TYR A 412 37.64 -8.64 12.83
CA TYR A 412 37.10 -8.71 11.47
C TYR A 412 36.53 -10.10 11.16
N VAL A 413 35.56 -10.15 10.24
CA VAL A 413 34.97 -11.41 9.74
C VAL A 413 34.98 -11.44 8.22
N SER A 414 34.99 -12.65 7.65
CA SER A 414 34.77 -12.83 6.21
C SER A 414 33.27 -13.00 5.92
N PHE A 415 32.82 -12.57 4.73
CA PHE A 415 31.44 -12.78 4.34
C PHE A 415 31.10 -14.26 4.16
N ASP A 416 32.08 -15.09 3.77
CA ASP A 416 31.88 -16.53 3.61
C ASP A 416 31.68 -17.21 4.98
N THR A 417 32.38 -16.78 6.02
CA THR A 417 32.12 -17.23 7.41
C THR A 417 30.68 -16.89 7.84
N PHE A 418 30.18 -15.71 7.47
CA PHE A 418 28.78 -15.33 7.71
C PHE A 418 27.79 -16.24 6.95
N VAL A 419 28.07 -16.56 5.68
CA VAL A 419 27.24 -17.49 4.89
C VAL A 419 27.22 -18.87 5.55
N GLU A 420 28.38 -19.45 5.83
CA GLU A 420 28.48 -20.76 6.47
C GLU A 420 27.73 -20.84 7.81
N HIS A 421 27.86 -19.81 8.65
CA HIS A 421 27.15 -19.74 9.93
C HIS A 421 25.64 -19.70 9.75
N THR A 422 25.15 -18.85 8.84
CA THR A 422 23.72 -18.69 8.61
C THR A 422 23.11 -19.88 7.85
N GLU A 423 23.89 -20.61 7.06
CA GLU A 423 23.48 -21.89 6.46
C GLU A 423 23.36 -23.00 7.52
N LYS A 424 24.31 -23.10 8.45
CA LYS A 424 24.23 -24.05 9.58
C LYS A 424 22.98 -23.78 10.45
N GLN A 425 22.56 -22.52 10.56
CA GLN A 425 21.38 -22.08 11.30
C GLN A 425 20.22 -21.63 10.39
N LYS A 426 20.01 -22.31 9.26
CA LYS A 426 19.07 -21.87 8.21
C LYS A 426 17.64 -21.64 8.71
N SER A 427 17.18 -22.35 9.74
CA SER A 427 15.87 -22.13 10.36
C SER A 427 15.73 -20.71 10.94
N SER A 428 16.77 -20.22 11.62
CA SER A 428 16.83 -18.89 12.23
C SER A 428 17.05 -17.77 11.20
N TYR A 429 17.73 -18.08 10.08
CA TYR A 429 18.11 -17.10 9.05
C TYR A 429 17.43 -17.29 7.70
N LYS A 430 16.28 -17.98 7.68
CA LYS A 430 15.54 -18.32 6.44
C LYS A 430 15.30 -17.12 5.53
N PHE A 431 15.10 -15.93 6.12
CA PHE A 431 14.85 -14.68 5.39
C PHE A 431 16.01 -14.23 4.47
N LEU A 432 17.25 -14.68 4.71
CA LEU A 432 18.38 -14.36 3.84
C LEU A 432 18.32 -15.10 2.49
N TYR A 433 17.70 -16.27 2.48
CA TYR A 433 17.67 -17.24 1.38
C TYR A 433 16.35 -17.24 0.60
N HIS A 434 15.39 -16.39 0.98
CA HIS A 434 14.15 -16.26 0.24
C HIS A 434 14.32 -15.29 -0.92
N LYS A 435 13.87 -15.72 -2.10
CA LYS A 435 13.70 -14.83 -3.25
C LYS A 435 12.55 -13.87 -3.01
N SER A 436 12.67 -12.73 -3.66
CA SER A 436 11.73 -11.64 -3.52
C SER A 436 10.57 -11.81 -4.51
N GLU A 437 9.71 -12.80 -4.29
CA GLU A 437 8.78 -13.27 -5.34
C GLU A 437 7.66 -12.28 -5.74
N HIS A 438 7.51 -11.16 -5.03
CA HIS A 438 6.30 -10.31 -5.13
C HIS A 438 6.44 -9.01 -5.92
N ILE A 439 7.54 -8.80 -6.67
CA ILE A 439 7.79 -7.55 -7.42
C ILE A 439 7.81 -7.82 -8.93
N ARG A 440 6.72 -8.37 -9.48
CA ARG A 440 6.54 -8.40 -10.94
C ARG A 440 5.81 -7.15 -11.39
N ARG A 441 6.54 -6.18 -11.95
CA ARG A 441 6.00 -5.41 -13.08
C ARG A 441 5.90 -6.39 -14.26
N PRO A 442 4.76 -6.55 -14.93
CA PRO A 442 4.79 -7.08 -16.29
C PRO A 442 5.71 -6.16 -17.09
N LYS A 443 6.66 -6.73 -17.86
CA LYS A 443 7.43 -5.92 -18.82
C LYS A 443 6.41 -5.16 -19.65
N ALA A 444 6.50 -3.83 -19.65
CA ALA A 444 5.73 -3.04 -20.61
C ALA A 444 6.12 -3.58 -21.99
N VAL A 445 5.14 -4.06 -22.75
CA VAL A 445 5.33 -4.31 -24.17
C VAL A 445 5.56 -2.93 -24.76
N THR A 446 6.82 -2.54 -24.94
CA THR A 446 7.16 -1.40 -25.78
C THR A 446 6.71 -1.77 -27.17
N THR A 447 5.51 -1.34 -27.56
CA THR A 447 5.14 -1.25 -28.95
C THR A 447 6.17 -0.32 -29.58
N PRO A 448 6.98 -0.76 -30.54
CA PRO A 448 7.89 0.15 -31.22
C PRO A 448 7.02 1.26 -31.82
N ALA A 449 7.35 2.51 -31.50
CA ALA A 449 6.82 3.64 -32.23
C ALA A 449 7.23 3.43 -33.69
N ASN A 450 6.26 3.10 -34.54
CA ASN A 450 6.48 3.12 -35.98
C ASN A 450 6.77 4.57 -36.35
N ASN A 451 7.97 4.79 -36.88
CA ASN A 451 8.37 6.00 -37.59
C ASN A 451 7.47 6.26 -38.79
#